data_AF-A0A7L3DU65-F1
#
_entry.id   AF-A0A7L3DU65-F1
#
_cell.length_a   1.000
_cell.length_b   1.000
_cell.length_c   1.000
_cell.angle_alpha   90.00
_cell.angle_beta   90.00
_cell.angle_gamma   90.00
#
_symmetry.space_group_name_H-M   'P 1'
#
loop_
_entity.id
_entity.type
_entity.pdbx_description
1 polymer ?
#
loop_
_entity_poly.entity_id
_entity_poly.type
_entity_poly.pdbx_seq_one_letter_code
_entity_poly.pdbx_strand_id
1 'polypeptide(L)'
;REKIKKGLKDLEEVKPAGDTYIHEGLKQANMQIAKQGASKFSSIIIALTDGKLDGQIPLYAEKEAKKSRELGARVYCVGVLDFEQEQVRTL
;
A
#
# COMPACT_ATOMS: atom_id res chain seq x y z
N ARG A 1 -3.50 -22.11 -7.06
CA ARG A 1 -2.46 -22.10 -5.99
C ARG A 1 -1.07 -21.81 -6.53
N GLU A 2 -0.70 -22.32 -7.72
CA GLU A 2 0.61 -22.06 -8.32
C GLU A 2 0.95 -20.57 -8.51
N LYS A 3 0.00 -19.72 -8.91
CA LYS A 3 0.23 -18.26 -9.00
C LYS A 3 0.65 -17.61 -7.68
N ILE A 4 0.11 -18.08 -6.56
CA ILE A 4 0.46 -17.56 -5.22
C ILE A 4 1.87 -18.00 -4.84
N LYS A 5 2.19 -19.28 -5.01
CA LYS A 5 3.55 -19.80 -4.75
C LYS A 5 4.60 -19.06 -5.58
N LYS A 6 4.30 -18.84 -6.86
CA LYS A 6 5.16 -18.05 -7.73
C LYS A 6 5.32 -16.63 -7.21
N GLY A 7 4.22 -15.93 -6.90
CA GLY A 7 4.29 -14.56 -6.37
C GLY A 7 5.08 -14.45 -5.06
N LEU A 8 4.99 -15.44 -4.17
CA LEU A 8 5.80 -15.48 -2.94
C LEU A 8 7.29 -15.66 -3.23
N LYS A 9 7.63 -16.55 -4.18
CA LYS A 9 9.02 -16.73 -4.61
C LYS A 9 9.57 -15.46 -5.29
N ASP A 10 8.77 -14.85 -6.15
CA ASP A 10 9.13 -13.60 -6.82
C ASP A 10 9.38 -12.49 -5.79
N LEU A 11 8.58 -12.42 -4.71
CA LEU A 11 8.76 -11.48 -3.59
C LEU A 11 10.03 -11.76 -2.77
N GLU A 12 10.36 -13.03 -2.53
CA GLU A 12 11.58 -13.43 -1.81
C GLU A 12 12.87 -13.02 -2.55
N GLU A 13 12.84 -13.02 -3.88
CA GLU A 13 13.97 -12.66 -4.73
C GLU A 13 14.12 -11.13 -4.94
N VAL A 14 13.20 -10.31 -4.43
CA VAL A 14 13.26 -8.84 -4.56
C VAL A 14 14.48 -8.27 -3.83
N LYS A 15 15.22 -7.41 -4.53
CA LYS A 15 16.27 -6.58 -3.95
C LYS A 15 15.75 -5.14 -3.81
N PRO A 16 15.48 -4.65 -2.58
CA PRO A 16 14.98 -3.30 -2.38
C PRO A 16 15.95 -2.25 -2.92
N ALA A 17 15.46 -1.31 -3.74
CA ALA A 17 16.21 -0.20 -4.31
C ALA A 17 15.26 0.89 -4.81
N GLY A 18 15.79 2.11 -4.98
CA GLY A 18 15.05 3.27 -5.50
C GLY A 18 14.33 4.09 -4.42
N ASP A 19 13.51 5.03 -4.87
CA ASP A 19 12.77 5.96 -4.02
C ASP A 19 11.44 5.39 -3.51
N THR A 20 10.97 5.92 -2.39
CA THR A 20 9.77 5.42 -1.69
C THR A 20 8.48 6.06 -2.21
N TYR A 21 7.99 5.64 -3.38
CA TYR A 21 6.72 6.13 -3.98
C TYR A 21 5.48 5.32 -3.56
N ILE A 22 5.18 5.27 -2.25
CA ILE A 22 4.12 4.41 -1.69
C ILE A 22 2.72 4.67 -2.27
N HIS A 23 2.43 5.91 -2.68
CA HIS A 23 1.14 6.29 -3.27
C HIS A 23 0.85 5.56 -4.58
N GLU A 24 1.87 5.23 -5.38
CA GLU A 24 1.67 4.46 -6.60
C GLU A 24 1.26 3.01 -6.28
N GLY A 25 1.78 2.42 -5.20
CA GLY A 25 1.33 1.11 -4.71
C GLY A 25 -0.15 1.13 -4.27
N LEU A 26 -0.54 2.14 -3.50
CA LEU A 26 -1.94 2.33 -3.08
C LEU A 26 -2.88 2.54 -4.27
N LYS A 27 -2.45 3.33 -5.26
CA LYS A 27 -3.19 3.56 -6.51
C LYS A 27 -3.41 2.27 -7.30
N GLN A 28 -2.41 1.39 -7.37
CA GLN A 28 -2.55 0.07 -8.01
C GLN A 28 -3.57 -0.81 -7.26
N ALA A 29 -3.56 -0.79 -5.92
CA ALA A 29 -4.57 -1.48 -5.11
C ALA A 29 -5.98 -0.93 -5.37
N ASN A 30 -6.12 0.40 -5.38
CA ASN A 30 -7.39 1.08 -5.68
C ASN A 30 -7.97 0.68 -7.03
N MET A 31 -7.15 0.60 -8.08
CA MET A 31 -7.59 0.15 -9.40
C MET A 31 -8.13 -1.29 -9.37
N GLN A 32 -7.48 -2.20 -8.63
CA GLN A 32 -7.93 -3.59 -8.51
C GLN A 32 -9.24 -3.70 -7.72
N ILE A 33 -9.39 -2.94 -6.63
CA ILE A 33 -10.60 -2.91 -5.80
C ILE A 33 -11.78 -2.35 -6.61
N ALA A 34 -11.58 -1.22 -7.29
CA ALA A 34 -12.60 -0.59 -8.13
C ALA A 34 -13.07 -1.55 -9.24
N LYS A 35 -12.13 -2.23 -9.90
CA LYS A 35 -12.43 -3.20 -10.97
C LYS A 35 -13.25 -4.41 -10.48
N GLN A 36 -13.03 -4.86 -9.25
CA GLN A 36 -13.79 -5.98 -8.67
C GLN A 36 -15.15 -5.57 -8.11
N GLY A 37 -15.42 -4.27 -7.95
CA GLY A 37 -16.68 -3.74 -7.41
C GLY A 37 -16.54 -3.42 -5.93
N ALA A 38 -15.97 -2.26 -5.65
CA ALA A 38 -15.59 -1.71 -4.33
C ALA A 38 -16.55 -1.99 -3.16
N SER A 39 -17.86 -2.01 -3.39
CA SER A 39 -18.89 -2.25 -2.35
C SER A 39 -19.33 -3.71 -2.18
N LYS A 40 -18.89 -4.62 -3.06
CA LYS A 40 -19.27 -6.04 -3.03
C LYS A 40 -18.34 -6.89 -2.17
N PHE A 41 -17.13 -6.42 -1.86
CA PHE A 41 -16.09 -7.20 -1.21
C PHE A 41 -15.45 -6.43 -0.06
N SER A 42 -15.24 -7.11 1.07
CA SER A 42 -14.44 -6.56 2.16
C SER A 42 -12.96 -6.60 1.75
N SER A 43 -12.41 -5.43 1.42
CA SER A 43 -11.02 -5.30 0.96
C SER A 43 -10.11 -4.85 2.10
N ILE A 44 -8.92 -5.44 2.19
CA ILE A 44 -7.88 -5.07 3.15
C ILE A 44 -6.60 -4.79 2.37
N ILE A 45 -6.00 -3.63 2.62
CA ILE A 45 -4.69 -3.24 2.12
C ILE A 45 -3.72 -3.29 3.29
N ILE A 46 -2.59 -3.98 3.10
CA ILE A 46 -1.48 -4.00 4.05
C ILE A 46 -0.29 -3.35 3.38
N ALA A 47 0.11 -2.16 3.85
CA ALA A 47 1.25 -1.42 3.35
C ALA A 47 2.45 -1.65 4.29
N LEU A 48 3.50 -2.29 3.79
CA LEU A 48 4.76 -2.48 4.51
C LEU A 48 5.72 -1.36 4.10
N THR A 49 6.10 -0.50 5.05
CA THR A 49 6.94 0.67 4.78
C THR A 49 7.73 1.09 6.02
N ASP A 50 8.89 1.71 5.83
CA ASP A 50 9.61 2.39 6.91
C ASP A 50 9.07 3.81 7.16
N GLY A 51 8.05 4.25 6.40
CA GLY A 51 7.41 5.55 6.60
C GLY A 51 8.34 6.74 6.33
N LYS A 52 9.49 6.55 5.69
CA LYS A 52 10.42 7.65 5.35
C LYS A 52 10.08 8.18 3.96
N LEU A 53 9.04 9.01 3.91
CA LEU A 53 8.58 9.64 2.67
C LEU A 53 9.08 11.08 2.59
N ASP A 54 9.57 11.49 1.42
CA ASP A 54 10.16 12.81 1.19
C ASP A 54 9.28 13.70 0.29
N GLY A 55 9.45 15.01 0.41
CA GLY A 55 8.77 16.01 -0.40
C GLY A 55 7.24 15.93 -0.33
N GLN A 56 6.60 15.80 -1.50
CA GLN A 56 5.13 15.74 -1.62
C GLN A 56 4.55 14.32 -1.51
N ILE A 57 5.40 13.30 -1.35
CA ILE A 57 4.98 11.90 -1.29
C ILE A 57 4.01 11.63 -0.12
N PRO A 58 4.19 12.15 1.11
CA PRO A 58 3.21 11.97 2.18
C PRO A 58 1.80 12.41 1.78
N LEU A 59 1.66 13.58 1.14
CA LEU A 59 0.37 14.13 0.72
C LEU A 59 -0.33 13.25 -0.32
N TYR A 60 0.43 12.74 -1.30
CA TYR A 60 -0.13 11.82 -2.30
C TYR A 60 -0.50 10.47 -1.70
N ALA A 61 0.28 9.99 -0.74
CA ALA A 61 0.03 8.73 -0.08
C ALA A 61 -1.25 8.79 0.78
N GLU A 62 -1.42 9.87 1.56
CA GLU A 62 -2.65 10.12 2.32
C GLU A 62 -3.88 10.21 1.38
N LYS A 63 -3.74 10.89 0.24
CA LYS A 63 -4.82 11.01 -0.75
C LYS A 63 -5.24 9.65 -1.32
N GLU A 64 -4.29 8.80 -1.71
CA GLU A 64 -4.60 7.46 -2.24
C GLU A 64 -5.08 6.48 -1.16
N ALA A 65 -4.61 6.63 0.08
CA ALA A 65 -5.12 5.89 1.23
C ALA A 65 -6.57 6.26 1.53
N LYS A 66 -6.91 7.56 1.51
CA LYS A 66 -8.30 8.03 1.65
C LYS A 66 -9.20 7.45 0.55
N LYS A 67 -8.73 7.47 -0.70
CA LYS A 67 -9.46 6.86 -1.82
C LYS A 67 -9.68 5.36 -1.62
N SER A 68 -8.71 4.65 -1.05
CA SER A 68 -8.87 3.23 -0.68
C SER A 68 -10.04 3.02 0.28
N ARG A 69 -10.14 3.89 1.30
CA ARG A 69 -11.21 3.85 2.31
C ARG A 69 -12.57 4.22 1.72
N GLU A 70 -12.62 5.18 0.80
CA GLU A 70 -13.84 5.53 0.04
C GLU A 70 -14.32 4.36 -0.84
N LEU A 71 -13.40 3.52 -1.33
CA LEU A 71 -13.70 2.26 -2.00
C LEU A 71 -14.07 1.11 -1.03
N GLY A 72 -14.28 1.39 0.25
CA GLY A 72 -14.66 0.40 1.26
C GLY A 72 -13.52 -0.48 1.77
N ALA A 73 -12.26 -0.17 1.44
CA ALA A 73 -11.12 -0.91 1.93
C ALA A 73 -10.65 -0.43 3.31
N ARG A 74 -10.11 -1.36 4.10
CA ARG A 74 -9.36 -1.03 5.33
C ARG A 74 -7.88 -1.00 4.99
N VAL A 75 -7.20 0.07 5.39
CA VAL A 75 -5.76 0.24 5.18
C VAL A 75 -5.04 0.01 6.51
N TYR A 76 -4.06 -0.89 6.51
CA TYR A 76 -3.16 -1.13 7.63
C TYR A 76 -1.74 -0.86 7.18
N CYS A 77 -1.04 -0.02 7.94
CA CYS A 77 0.37 0.25 7.70
C CYS A 77 1.20 -0.50 8.74
N VAL A 78 2.14 -1.30 8.25
CA VAL A 78 3.07 -2.07 9.05
C VAL A 78 4.43 -1.42 8.90
N GLY A 79 4.81 -0.68 9.94
CA GLY A 79 6.11 -0.04 10.07
C GLY A 79 7.23 -1.08 10.17
N VAL A 80 8.33 -0.89 9.43
CA VAL A 80 9.55 -1.68 9.56
C VAL A 80 10.72 -0.80 9.97
N LEU A 81 11.70 -1.36 10.69
CA LEU A 81 12.86 -0.63 11.24
C LEU A 81 12.41 0.56 12.12
N ASP A 82 13.16 1.66 12.07
CA ASP A 82 12.86 2.91 12.75
C ASP A 82 11.90 3.75 11.89
N PHE A 83 10.63 3.35 11.89
CA PHE A 83 9.64 3.99 11.02
C PHE A 83 9.11 5.32 11.60
N GLU A 84 8.75 6.24 10.70
CA GLU A 84 8.20 7.55 11.09
C GLU A 84 6.71 7.43 11.47
N GLN A 85 6.41 7.48 12.77
CA GLN A 85 5.06 7.20 13.28
C GLN A 85 3.99 8.16 12.75
N GLU A 86 4.30 9.45 12.63
CA GLU A 86 3.32 10.44 12.14
C GLU A 86 2.92 10.16 10.70
N GLN A 87 3.87 9.82 9.84
CA GLN A 87 3.60 9.51 8.42
C GLN A 87 2.85 8.19 8.25
N VAL A 88 3.13 7.20 9.09
CA VAL A 88 2.42 5.91 9.07
C VAL A 88 0.98 6.06 9.54
N ARG A 89 0.69 7.01 10.44
CA ARG A 89 -0.65 7.24 11.00
C ARG A 89 -1.63 7.91 10.04
N THR A 90 -1.13 8.74 9.12
CA THR A 90 -1.99 9.44 8.14
C THR A 90 -2.47 8.52 7.02
N LEU A 91 -1.72 7.45 6.74
CA LEU A 91 -2.07 6.38 5.80
C LEU A 91 -3.15 5.44 6.33
#